data_AF-A0A7J4GKG6-F1
#
_entry.id   AF-A0A7J4GKG6-F1
#
_cell.length_a   1.000
_cell.length_b   1.000
_cell.length_c   1.000
_cell.angle_alpha   90.00
_cell.angle_beta   90.00
_cell.angle_gamma   90.00
#
_symmetry.space_group_name_H-M   'P 1'
#
loop_
_entity.id
_entity.type
_entity.pdbx_description
1 polymer ?
#
loop_
_entity_poly.entity_id
_entity_poly.type
_entity_poly.pdbx_seq_one_letter_code
_entity_poly.pdbx_strand_id
1 'polypeptide(L)'
;MLRNVGGERIAKPTQLAWGVRREGRTLWTRNAVRGVSVGAERRKRDGRIEWRRWDPTRSKVAASLMRCKGKAGELLPEVGSTCLYLGASTGSTVSHIHDHVCGAGNHHGGKVVAVDISPRMMRDLVRLAES
;
A
#
# COMPACT_ATOMS: atom_id res chain seq x y z
N MET A 1 -42.38 -13.04 12.21
CA MET A 1 -41.01 -12.83 12.76
C MET A 1 -40.00 -13.19 11.68
N LEU A 2 -39.68 -12.26 10.77
CA LEU A 2 -38.69 -12.47 9.72
C LEU A 2 -37.54 -11.49 9.98
N ARG A 3 -36.39 -12.03 10.41
CA ARG A 3 -35.17 -11.25 10.64
C ARG A 3 -34.58 -10.91 9.28
N ASN A 4 -34.63 -9.63 8.93
CA ASN A 4 -33.90 -9.05 7.81
C ASN A 4 -32.40 -9.33 8.05
N VAL A 5 -31.82 -10.23 7.26
CA VAL A 5 -30.37 -10.47 7.24
C VAL A 5 -29.76 -9.23 6.60
N GLY A 6 -29.18 -8.36 7.43
CA GLY A 6 -28.54 -7.13 6.99
C GLY A 6 -27.42 -7.45 6.00
N GLY A 7 -27.64 -7.17 4.73
CA GLY A 7 -26.57 -7.14 3.75
C GLY A 7 -25.52 -6.13 4.21
N GLU A 8 -24.30 -6.60 4.47
CA GLU A 8 -23.16 -5.73 4.71
C GLU A 8 -23.08 -4.73 3.56
N ARG A 9 -23.31 -3.45 3.86
CA ARG A 9 -23.07 -2.38 2.88
C ARG A 9 -21.57 -2.37 2.62
N ILE A 10 -21.13 -3.01 1.53
CA ILE A 10 -19.77 -2.88 1.03
C ILE A 10 -19.57 -1.40 0.74
N ALA A 11 -18.74 -0.73 1.55
CA ALA A 11 -18.46 0.68 1.36
C ALA A 11 -17.86 0.87 -0.04
N LYS A 12 -18.46 1.78 -0.83
CA LYS A 12 -17.96 2.07 -2.18
C LYS A 12 -16.48 2.50 -2.09
N PRO A 13 -15.58 1.96 -2.94
CA PRO A 13 -14.19 2.37 -2.93
C PRO A 13 -14.05 3.85 -3.32
N THR A 14 -13.26 4.58 -2.55
CA THR A 14 -12.83 5.95 -2.87
C THR A 14 -11.38 5.89 -3.33
N GLN A 15 -11.12 6.27 -4.58
CA GLN A 15 -9.77 6.35 -5.13
C GLN A 15 -9.04 7.55 -4.49
N LEU A 16 -7.85 7.33 -3.93
CA LEU A 16 -7.03 8.38 -3.34
C LEU A 16 -5.89 8.81 -4.27
N ALA A 17 -5.27 7.85 -4.96
CA ALA A 17 -4.24 8.05 -5.97
C ALA A 17 -4.29 6.89 -6.97
N TRP A 18 -3.50 6.91 -8.05
CA TRP A 18 -3.53 5.87 -9.10
C TRP A 18 -3.50 4.43 -8.54
N GLY A 19 -2.63 4.17 -7.56
CA GLY A 19 -2.42 2.85 -6.98
C GLY A 19 -3.02 2.68 -5.59
N VAL A 20 -3.74 3.67 -5.06
CA VAL A 20 -4.17 3.68 -3.65
C VAL A 20 -5.64 4.05 -3.53
N ARG A 21 -6.39 3.27 -2.76
CA ARG A 21 -7.81 3.52 -2.51
C ARG A 21 -8.21 3.20 -1.09
N ARG A 22 -9.34 3.76 -0.68
CA ARG A 22 -9.97 3.56 0.62
C ARG A 22 -11.32 2.87 0.45
N GLU A 23 -11.60 1.90 1.32
CA GLU A 23 -12.90 1.25 1.44
C GLU A 23 -13.29 1.21 2.92
N GLY A 24 -14.24 2.06 3.30
CA GLY A 24 -14.63 2.24 4.70
C GLY A 24 -13.44 2.68 5.57
N ARG A 25 -12.97 1.77 6.44
CA ARG A 25 -11.83 2.00 7.34
C ARG A 25 -10.51 1.35 6.88
N THR A 26 -10.49 0.80 5.66
CA THR A 26 -9.36 0.03 5.14
C THR A 26 -8.73 0.74 3.95
N LEU A 27 -7.40 0.83 3.92
CA LEU A 27 -6.64 1.25 2.75
C LEU A 27 -6.17 0.04 1.96
N TRP A 28 -6.04 0.25 0.65
CA TRP A 28 -5.60 -0.75 -0.29
C TRP A 28 -4.60 -0.14 -1.25
N THR A 29 -3.52 -0.87 -1.54
CA THR A 29 -2.59 -0.57 -2.62
C THR A 29 -2.67 -1.61 -3.72
N ARG A 30 -2.41 -1.16 -4.95
CA ARG A 30 -2.46 -1.99 -6.14
C ARG A 30 -1.18 -2.82 -6.22
N ASN A 31 -1.27 -4.13 -5.96
CA ASN A 31 -0.11 -4.98 -5.78
C ASN A 31 0.80 -4.97 -7.03
N ALA A 32 2.03 -4.47 -6.90
CA ALA A 32 2.98 -4.44 -7.99
C ALA A 32 3.56 -5.84 -8.28
N VAL A 33 3.70 -6.68 -7.25
CA VAL A 33 4.20 -8.06 -7.37
C VAL A 33 3.07 -9.03 -7.02
N ARG A 34 2.26 -9.37 -8.03
CA ARG A 34 1.06 -10.21 -7.84
C ARG A 34 1.42 -11.56 -7.24
N GLY A 35 0.57 -12.07 -6.34
CA GLY A 35 0.84 -13.34 -5.68
C GLY A 35 1.65 -13.20 -4.38
N VAL A 36 2.34 -12.07 -4.20
CA VAL A 36 3.22 -11.82 -3.06
C VAL A 36 2.56 -10.88 -2.05
N SER A 37 2.70 -11.22 -0.76
CA SER A 37 2.51 -10.31 0.37
C SER A 37 3.87 -10.11 1.03
N VAL A 38 4.17 -8.91 1.52
CA VAL A 38 5.42 -8.62 2.23
C VAL A 38 5.32 -9.01 3.71
N GLY A 39 4.13 -8.91 4.28
CA GLY A 39 3.79 -9.48 5.57
C GLY A 39 2.56 -10.39 5.48
N ALA A 40 1.77 -10.40 6.55
CA ALA A 40 0.52 -11.15 6.61
C ALA A 40 -0.70 -10.33 6.12
N GLU A 41 -0.49 -9.29 5.32
CA GLU A 41 -1.59 -8.45 4.84
C GLU A 41 -2.54 -9.23 3.93
N ARG A 42 -3.84 -8.97 4.12
CA ARG A 42 -4.88 -9.54 3.26
C ARG A 42 -4.74 -9.03 1.84
N ARG A 43 -5.03 -9.90 0.89
CA ARG A 43 -5.11 -9.59 -0.54
C ARG A 43 -6.50 -9.86 -1.07
N LYS A 44 -6.89 -9.12 -2.10
CA LYS A 44 -8.12 -9.39 -2.85
C LYS A 44 -7.93 -9.05 -4.32
N ARG A 45 -8.85 -9.53 -5.16
CA ARG A 45 -8.81 -9.28 -6.60
C ARG A 45 -10.09 -8.61 -7.07
N ASP A 46 -9.90 -7.58 -7.87
CA ASP A 46 -10.96 -6.92 -8.63
C ASP A 46 -10.60 -7.06 -10.11
N GLY A 47 -11.21 -8.06 -10.76
CA GLY A 47 -10.83 -8.47 -12.11
C GLY A 47 -9.35 -8.88 -12.19
N ARG A 48 -8.58 -8.19 -13.03
CA ARG A 48 -7.13 -8.45 -13.21
C ARG A 48 -6.25 -7.75 -12.19
N ILE A 49 -6.81 -6.93 -11.31
CA ILE A 49 -6.06 -6.12 -10.36
C ILE A 49 -6.06 -6.82 -9.00
N GLU A 50 -4.87 -7.11 -8.48
CA GLU A 50 -4.71 -7.57 -7.10
C GLU A 50 -4.45 -6.36 -6.19
N TRP A 51 -5.12 -6.31 -5.06
CA TRP A 51 -5.02 -5.28 -4.05
C TRP A 51 -4.48 -5.87 -2.75
N ARG A 52 -3.55 -5.18 -2.10
CA ARG A 52 -3.06 -5.52 -0.76
C ARG A 52 -3.58 -4.54 0.28
N ARG A 53 -4.00 -5.04 1.42
CA ARG A 53 -4.46 -4.20 2.54
C ARG A 53 -3.27 -3.44 3.12
N TRP A 54 -3.42 -2.14 3.28
CA TRP A 54 -2.46 -1.29 3.96
C TRP A 54 -3.00 -0.92 5.35
N ASP A 55 -2.31 -1.36 6.40
CA ASP A 55 -2.77 -1.19 7.78
C ASP A 55 -2.36 0.17 8.38
N PRO A 56 -3.30 1.10 8.65
CA PRO A 56 -3.01 2.39 9.26
C PRO A 56 -2.53 2.30 10.72
N THR A 57 -2.68 1.17 11.40
CA THR A 57 -2.13 0.98 12.77
C THR A 57 -0.64 0.63 12.76
N ARG A 58 -0.10 0.21 11.60
CA ARG A 58 1.29 -0.20 11.42
C ARG A 58 2.10 0.71 10.50
N SER A 59 1.44 1.67 9.84
CA SER A 59 2.09 2.60 8.92
C SER A 59 1.63 4.04 9.16
N LYS A 60 2.61 4.91 9.46
CA LYS A 60 2.34 6.34 9.68
C LYS A 60 1.79 7.01 8.41
N VAL A 61 2.27 6.62 7.23
CA VAL A 61 1.76 7.12 5.93
C VAL A 61 0.29 6.73 5.75
N ALA A 62 -0.06 5.45 5.94
CA ALA A 62 -1.45 5.01 5.89
C ALA A 62 -2.34 5.73 6.93
N ALA A 63 -1.84 5.91 8.15
CA ALA A 63 -2.55 6.66 9.19
C ALA A 63 -2.82 8.11 8.75
N SER A 64 -1.83 8.78 8.16
CA SER A 64 -1.96 10.13 7.63
C SER A 64 -2.97 10.20 6.49
N LEU A 65 -2.94 9.25 5.54
CA LEU A 65 -3.93 9.16 4.46
C LEU A 65 -5.35 8.98 4.99
N MET A 66 -5.53 8.21 6.06
CA MET A 66 -6.84 7.99 6.70
C MET A 66 -7.35 9.21 7.47
N ARG A 67 -6.44 10.03 8.01
CA ARG A 67 -6.75 11.20 8.86
C ARG A 67 -6.79 12.52 8.09
N CYS A 68 -6.17 12.57 6.91
CA CYS A 68 -6.13 13.76 6.08
C CYS A 68 -7.55 14.23 5.75
N LYS A 69 -7.82 15.52 5.98
CA LYS A 69 -9.01 16.21 5.52
C LYS A 69 -8.66 16.92 4.22
N GLY A 70 -9.26 16.53 3.10
CA GLY A 70 -8.96 17.08 1.78
C GLY A 70 -8.39 16.03 0.82
N LYS A 71 -7.45 16.45 -0.04
CA LYS A 71 -6.86 15.60 -1.09
C LYS A 71 -5.74 14.73 -0.53
N ALA A 72 -6.11 13.64 0.15
CA ALA A 72 -5.15 12.71 0.74
C ALA A 72 -4.09 12.17 -0.25
N GLY A 73 -4.42 12.08 -1.54
CA GLY A 73 -3.49 11.66 -2.59
C GLY A 73 -2.25 12.55 -2.74
N GLU A 74 -2.32 13.84 -2.39
CA GLU A 74 -1.19 14.78 -2.46
C GLU A 74 -0.11 14.49 -1.41
N LEU A 75 -0.40 13.63 -0.42
CA LEU A 75 0.59 13.15 0.55
C LEU A 75 1.44 11.99 0.03
N LEU A 76 1.11 11.45 -1.15
CA LEU A 76 1.87 10.38 -1.78
C LEU A 76 2.83 10.95 -2.83
N PRO A 77 3.99 10.31 -3.04
CA PRO A 77 4.84 10.64 -4.17
C PRO A 77 4.11 10.42 -5.50
N GLU A 78 4.48 11.20 -6.50
CA GLU A 78 3.96 11.00 -7.85
C GLU A 78 4.37 9.63 -8.41
N VAL A 79 3.53 9.08 -9.29
CA VAL A 79 3.87 7.85 -10.02
C VAL A 79 5.12 8.06 -10.86
N GLY A 80 6.00 7.07 -10.92
CA GLY A 80 7.27 7.17 -11.64
C GLY A 80 8.36 7.99 -10.96
N SER A 81 8.08 8.60 -9.81
CA SER A 81 9.09 9.36 -9.06
C SER A 81 10.19 8.47 -8.47
N THR A 82 11.34 9.09 -8.16
CA THR A 82 12.39 8.47 -7.33
C THR A 82 12.22 8.94 -5.90
N CYS A 83 11.91 8.01 -4.99
CA CYS A 83 11.64 8.30 -3.58
C CYS A 83 12.79 7.82 -2.68
N LEU A 84 13.17 8.63 -1.69
CA LEU A 84 14.02 8.21 -0.57
C LEU A 84 13.14 8.00 0.67
N TYR A 85 13.18 6.80 1.25
CA TYR A 85 12.46 6.46 2.48
C TYR A 85 13.44 6.15 3.62
N LEU A 86 13.48 7.03 4.61
CA LEU A 86 14.37 6.92 5.78
C LEU A 86 13.66 6.22 6.95
N GLY A 87 14.32 5.21 7.53
CA GLY A 87 13.74 4.39 8.61
C GLY A 87 12.73 3.38 8.07
N ALA A 88 13.12 2.65 7.02
CA ALA A 88 12.25 1.69 6.33
C ALA A 88 11.90 0.45 7.16
N SER A 89 12.67 0.15 8.21
CA SER A 89 12.56 -1.06 9.03
C SER A 89 12.47 -2.30 8.14
N THR A 90 11.50 -3.18 8.35
CA THR A 90 11.32 -4.39 7.52
C THR A 90 10.71 -4.13 6.14
N GLY A 91 10.47 -2.87 5.74
CA GLY A 91 10.00 -2.52 4.40
C GLY A 91 8.48 -2.61 4.18
N SER A 92 7.68 -2.89 5.22
CA SER A 92 6.21 -3.00 5.08
C SER A 92 5.57 -1.76 4.43
N THR A 93 5.86 -0.57 4.93
CA THR A 93 5.33 0.70 4.38
C THR A 93 5.92 1.01 3.00
N VAL A 94 7.23 0.79 2.83
CA VAL A 94 7.94 1.02 1.56
C VAL A 94 7.33 0.17 0.44
N SER A 95 6.94 -1.07 0.72
CA SER A 95 6.31 -1.92 -0.29
C SER A 95 4.98 -1.36 -0.83
N HIS A 96 4.21 -0.67 0.02
CA HIS A 96 2.97 -0.01 -0.39
C HIS A 96 3.24 1.28 -1.19
N ILE A 97 4.35 1.96 -0.90
CA ILE A 97 4.81 3.10 -1.70
C ILE A 97 5.28 2.60 -3.07
N HIS A 98 6.04 1.50 -3.12
CA HIS A 98 6.46 0.84 -4.37
C HIS A 98 5.26 0.44 -5.24
N ASP A 99 4.22 -0.17 -4.63
CA ASP A 99 2.96 -0.49 -5.33
C ASP A 99 2.38 0.72 -6.08
N HIS A 100 2.45 1.91 -5.47
CA HIS A 100 1.94 3.14 -6.06
C HIS A 100 2.89 3.76 -7.10
N VAL A 101 4.16 3.88 -6.76
CA VAL A 101 5.16 4.64 -7.52
C VAL A 101 5.64 3.87 -8.73
N CYS A 102 5.82 2.55 -8.61
CA CYS A 102 6.33 1.69 -9.69
C CYS A 102 5.20 1.01 -10.47
N GLY A 103 4.17 0.56 -9.77
CA GLY A 103 3.11 -0.27 -10.35
C GLY A 103 3.59 -1.66 -10.80
N ALA A 104 2.67 -2.47 -11.33
CA ALA A 104 2.97 -3.84 -11.73
C ALA A 104 4.04 -3.91 -12.83
N GLY A 105 5.08 -4.75 -12.64
CA GLY A 105 6.21 -4.83 -13.55
C GLY A 105 6.99 -3.53 -13.72
N ASN A 106 6.88 -2.61 -12.77
CA ASN A 106 7.43 -1.25 -12.82
C ASN A 106 7.05 -0.45 -14.08
N HIS A 107 5.81 -0.56 -14.55
CA HIS A 107 5.37 0.16 -15.76
C HIS A 107 5.34 1.70 -15.63
N HIS A 108 5.41 2.24 -14.41
CA HIS A 108 5.57 3.68 -14.20
C HIS A 108 7.03 4.14 -14.18
N GLY A 109 8.00 3.21 -14.18
CA GLY A 109 9.44 3.55 -14.17
C GLY A 109 9.93 4.17 -12.86
N GLY A 110 9.18 4.01 -11.78
CA GLY A 110 9.49 4.57 -10.47
C GLY A 110 10.62 3.85 -9.74
N LYS A 111 11.13 4.48 -8.68
CA LYS A 111 12.20 3.93 -7.83
C LYS A 111 11.95 4.29 -6.38
N VAL A 112 12.23 3.36 -5.48
CA VAL A 112 12.19 3.61 -4.03
C VAL A 112 13.51 3.16 -3.40
N VAL A 113 14.26 4.11 -2.87
CA VAL A 113 15.49 3.89 -2.11
C VAL A 113 15.11 3.83 -0.64
N ALA A 114 15.18 2.64 -0.04
CA ALA A 114 14.84 2.40 1.35
C ALA A 114 16.10 2.32 2.21
N VAL A 115 16.15 3.08 3.30
CA VAL A 115 17.30 3.15 4.20
C VAL A 115 16.87 2.79 5.61
N ASP A 116 17.65 1.93 6.28
CA ASP A 116 17.54 1.68 7.71
C ASP A 116 18.93 1.53 8.33
N ILE A 117 19.07 1.95 9.59
CA ILE A 117 20.34 1.84 10.31
C ILE A 117 20.55 0.44 10.89
N SER A 118 19.48 -0.31 11.14
CA SER A 118 19.55 -1.62 11.78
C SER A 118 20.05 -2.67 10.79
N PRO A 119 21.20 -3.34 11.06
CA PRO A 119 21.69 -4.40 10.19
C PRO A 119 20.72 -5.57 10.05
N ARG A 120 19.90 -5.83 11.08
CA ARG A 120 18.86 -6.87 11.03
C ARG A 120 17.77 -6.50 10.03
N MET A 121 17.26 -5.28 10.10
CA MET A 121 16.21 -4.80 9.20
C MET A 121 16.71 -4.71 7.77
N MET A 122 17.98 -4.34 7.57
CA MET A 122 18.60 -4.32 6.24
C MET A 122 18.61 -5.69 5.56
N ARG A 123 18.71 -6.80 6.29
CA ARG A 123 18.61 -8.16 5.69
C ARG A 123 17.23 -8.40 5.08
N ASP A 124 16.18 -7.96 5.76
CA ASP A 124 14.81 -8.10 5.26
C ASP A 124 14.56 -7.15 4.07
N LEU A 125 15.12 -5.94 4.12
CA LEU A 125 15.04 -4.98 3.01
C LEU A 125 15.75 -5.46 1.75
N VAL A 126 16.92 -6.09 1.87
CA VAL A 126 17.64 -6.65 0.72
C VAL A 126 16.80 -7.73 0.05
N ARG A 127 16.23 -8.66 0.82
CA ARG A 127 15.34 -9.71 0.28
C ARG A 127 14.11 -9.13 -0.40
N LEU A 128 13.54 -8.05 0.15
CA LEU A 128 12.41 -7.35 -0.45
C LEU A 128 12.80 -6.62 -1.75
N ALA A 129 14.02 -6.11 -1.87
CA ALA A 129 14.50 -5.45 -3.08
C ALA A 129 14.75 -6.45 -4.23
N GLU A 130 14.99 -7.72 -3.91
CA GLU A 130 15.22 -8.81 -4.87
C GLU A 130 13.92 -9.48 -5.36
N SER A 131 12.77 -9.20 -4.72
CA SER A 131 11.46 -9.83 -5.03
C SER A 131 10.65 -9.07 -6.07
#